data_AF-A0A3D5S0P7-F1
#
_entry.id   AF-A0A3D5S0P7-F1
#
_cell.length_a   1.000
_cell.length_b   1.000
_cell.length_c   1.000
_cell.angle_alpha   90.00
_cell.angle_beta   90.00
_cell.angle_gamma   90.00
#
_symmetry.space_group_name_H-M   'P 1'
#
loop_
_entity.id
_entity.type
_entity.pdbx_description
1 polymer ?
#
loop_
_entity_poly.entity_id
_entity_poly.type
_entity_poly.pdbx_seq_one_letter_code
_entity_poly.pdbx_strand_id
1 'polypeptide(L)'
;ARSQIKDWQTASIYPVVGYHPQYMVTPELIGVAVVGTPWKNTESATYLYAMEEELPDGLIDWIDQVMDLGDGLDCACKIMLNYQRAIIPVNGESLDLWEEIFQDVLDGKRSTNYHKLCKQNEIDMVSGKSPNLLKHNTVIQVDYFTPTFRREWV
;
A
#
# COMPACT_ATOMS: atom_id res chain seq x y z
N ALA A 1 7.57 -16.30 -11.45
CA ALA A 1 7.87 -14.94 -11.93
C ALA A 1 6.77 -14.02 -11.44
N ARG A 2 7.05 -13.11 -10.51
CA ARG A 2 6.09 -12.08 -10.07
C ARG A 2 5.69 -11.29 -11.32
N SER A 3 4.41 -11.31 -11.67
CA SER A 3 3.91 -10.67 -12.88
C SER A 3 4.16 -9.16 -12.78
N GLN A 4 5.04 -8.63 -13.63
CA GLN A 4 5.36 -7.21 -13.65
C GLN A 4 4.18 -6.44 -14.26
N ILE A 5 3.94 -5.22 -13.77
CA ILE A 5 2.98 -4.30 -14.38
C ILE A 5 3.47 -3.94 -15.79
N LYS A 6 2.55 -3.99 -16.74
CA LYS A 6 2.82 -3.79 -18.17
C LYS A 6 3.31 -2.38 -18.47
N ASP A 7 2.63 -1.40 -17.87
CA ASP A 7 2.89 0.01 -18.10
C ASP A 7 2.83 0.79 -16.78
N TRP A 8 4.02 1.10 -16.25
CA TRP A 8 4.20 1.88 -15.04
C TRP A 8 3.71 3.32 -15.14
N GLN A 9 3.60 3.88 -16.35
CA GLN A 9 3.11 5.26 -16.54
C GLN A 9 1.60 5.37 -16.35
N THR A 10 0.89 4.25 -16.49
CA THR A 10 -0.57 4.17 -16.30
C THR A 10 -0.97 3.57 -14.97
N ALA A 11 0.01 3.10 -14.18
CA ALA A 11 -0.23 2.49 -12.89
C ALA A 11 -0.57 3.55 -11.83
N SER A 12 -1.55 3.23 -10.98
CA SER A 12 -1.84 4.05 -9.80
C SER A 12 -0.94 3.59 -8.65
N ILE A 13 -0.18 4.53 -8.08
CA ILE A 13 0.75 4.26 -6.99
C ILE A 13 0.20 4.92 -5.72
N TYR A 14 0.06 4.13 -4.66
CA TYR A 14 -0.40 4.57 -3.36
C TYR A 14 0.66 4.28 -2.29
N PRO A 15 0.92 5.18 -1.34
CA PRO A 15 1.81 4.87 -0.23
C PRO A 15 1.16 3.82 0.69
N VAL A 16 1.99 3.01 1.34
CA VAL A 16 1.58 2.16 2.45
C VAL A 16 2.20 2.75 3.71
N VAL A 17 1.37 3.25 4.60
CA VAL A 17 1.81 3.86 5.86
C VAL A 17 1.57 2.88 6.99
N GLY A 18 2.64 2.52 7.70
CA GLY A 18 2.62 1.56 8.80
C GLY A 18 2.73 2.24 10.15
N TYR A 19 2.13 1.62 11.17
CA TYR A 19 2.28 1.99 12.57
C TYR A 19 2.12 0.75 13.45
N HIS A 20 3.14 0.48 14.26
CA HIS A 20 3.07 -0.53 15.31
C HIS A 20 3.46 0.11 16.65
N PRO A 21 2.52 0.32 17.60
CA PRO A 21 2.75 1.14 18.79
C PRO A 21 3.85 0.62 19.72
N GLN A 22 4.22 -0.66 19.61
CA GLN A 22 5.35 -1.23 20.39
C GLN A 22 6.73 -0.95 19.77
N TYR A 23 6.80 -0.71 18.46
CA TYR A 23 8.06 -0.62 17.71
C TYR A 23 8.26 0.72 17.01
N MET A 24 7.20 1.52 16.87
CA MET A 24 7.18 2.78 16.14
C MET A 24 6.60 3.89 17.01
N VAL A 25 7.24 5.06 17.00
CA VAL A 25 6.77 6.24 17.75
C VAL A 25 5.68 6.97 16.97
N THR A 26 5.85 7.08 15.66
CA THR A 26 4.90 7.69 14.71
C THR A 26 4.69 6.76 13.52
N PRO A 27 3.64 6.97 12.71
CA PRO A 27 3.47 6.21 11.48
C PRO A 27 4.51 6.61 10.45
N GLU A 28 4.98 5.63 9.68
CA GLU A 28 6.03 5.83 8.68
C GLU A 28 5.65 5.16 7.36
N LEU A 29 6.26 5.64 6.28
CA LEU A 29 6.12 5.01 4.96
C LEU A 29 6.85 3.67 4.98
N ILE A 30 6.12 2.57 4.88
CA ILE A 30 6.69 1.20 4.90
C ILE A 30 6.76 0.58 3.50
N GLY A 31 6.24 1.26 2.49
CA GLY A 31 6.24 0.78 1.12
C GLY A 31 5.20 1.44 0.22
N VAL A 32 4.92 0.80 -0.91
CA VAL A 32 3.95 1.27 -1.91
C VAL A 32 3.07 0.14 -2.41
N ALA A 33 1.80 0.47 -2.67
CA ALA A 33 0.85 -0.36 -3.37
C ALA A 33 0.71 0.17 -4.80
N VAL A 34 0.96 -0.70 -5.78
CA VAL A 34 0.88 -0.36 -7.19
C VAL A 34 -0.27 -1.13 -7.83
N VAL A 35 -1.23 -0.39 -8.38
CA VAL A 35 -2.42 -0.93 -9.03
C VAL A 35 -2.30 -0.71 -10.53
N GLY A 36 -2.33 -1.78 -11.30
CA GLY A 36 -2.25 -1.70 -12.76
C GLY A 36 -2.38 -3.06 -13.44
N THR A 37 -2.36 -3.05 -14.77
CA THR A 37 -2.53 -4.28 -15.57
C THR A 37 -1.20 -5.00 -15.75
N PRO A 38 -1.07 -6.29 -15.37
CA PRO A 38 0.14 -7.08 -15.56
C PRO A 38 0.45 -7.39 -17.04
N TRP A 39 1.70 -7.73 -17.37
CA TRP A 39 2.07 -8.15 -18.73
C TRP A 39 1.32 -9.36 -19.28
N LYS A 40 0.95 -10.29 -18.39
CA LYS A 40 0.35 -11.59 -18.74
C LYS A 40 -1.15 -11.67 -18.46
N ASN A 41 -1.75 -10.61 -17.92
CA ASN A 41 -3.17 -10.57 -17.58
C ASN A 41 -3.78 -9.28 -18.13
N THR A 42 -5.03 -9.33 -18.59
CA THR A 42 -5.79 -8.15 -19.00
C THR A 42 -6.48 -7.46 -17.83
N GLU A 43 -6.54 -8.12 -16.66
CA GLU A 43 -7.17 -7.58 -15.46
C GLU A 43 -6.19 -6.75 -14.63
N SER A 44 -6.71 -5.72 -13.97
CA SER A 44 -5.94 -4.91 -13.01
C SER A 44 -5.59 -5.75 -11.77
N ALA A 45 -4.37 -5.57 -11.27
CA ALA A 45 -3.88 -6.25 -10.08
C ALA A 45 -3.14 -5.27 -9.16
N THR A 46 -3.14 -5.57 -7.86
CA THR A 46 -2.44 -4.80 -6.83
C THR A 46 -1.17 -5.53 -6.42
N TYR A 47 -0.03 -4.89 -6.58
CA TYR A 47 1.28 -5.37 -6.11
C TYR A 47 1.76 -4.51 -4.94
N LEU A 48 2.37 -5.15 -3.95
CA LEU A 48 2.93 -4.48 -2.78
C LEU A 48 4.46 -4.57 -2.83
N TYR A 49 5.11 -3.44 -2.60
CA TYR A 49 6.56 -3.32 -2.48
C TYR A 49 6.86 -2.72 -1.12
N ALA A 50 7.64 -3.42 -0.29
CA ALA A 50 7.99 -2.97 1.05
C ALA A 50 9.40 -2.36 1.07
N MET A 51 9.62 -1.40 1.97
CA MET A 51 10.91 -0.77 2.26
C MET A 51 11.49 -1.38 3.54
N GLU A 52 11.76 -2.68 3.52
CA GLU A 52 12.12 -3.46 4.71
C GLU A 52 13.41 -2.96 5.39
N GLU A 53 14.36 -2.44 4.60
CA GLU A 53 15.64 -1.91 5.10
C GLU A 53 15.50 -0.65 5.97
N GLU A 54 14.35 0.04 5.91
CA GLU A 54 14.08 1.26 6.68
C GLU A 54 13.23 0.98 7.94
N LEU A 55 12.80 -0.27 8.15
CA LEU A 55 11.96 -0.62 9.30
C LEU A 55 12.78 -0.86 10.57
N PRO A 56 12.23 -0.56 11.77
CA PRO A 56 12.91 -0.90 13.03
C PRO A 56 13.15 -2.40 13.17
N ASP A 57 14.33 -2.80 13.65
CA ASP A 57 14.73 -4.22 13.81
C ASP A 57 13.67 -5.05 14.57
N GLY A 58 13.13 -4.51 15.68
CA GLY A 58 12.12 -5.21 16.47
C GLY A 58 10.79 -5.40 15.73
N LEU A 59 10.47 -4.53 14.77
CA LEU A 59 9.32 -4.72 13.87
C LEU A 59 9.61 -5.80 12.83
N ILE A 60 10.82 -5.84 12.28
CA ILE A 60 11.24 -6.88 11.33
C ILE A 60 11.16 -8.26 11.99
N ASP A 61 11.71 -8.41 13.20
CA ASP A 61 11.62 -9.66 13.97
C ASP A 61 10.17 -10.11 14.19
N TRP A 62 9.25 -9.17 14.44
CA TRP A 62 7.83 -9.47 14.58
C TRP A 62 7.21 -9.90 13.25
N ILE A 63 7.56 -9.24 12.14
CA ILE A 63 7.10 -9.60 10.78
C ILE A 63 7.57 -11.02 10.42
N ASP A 64 8.84 -11.33 10.69
CA ASP A 64 9.42 -12.66 10.42
C ASP A 64 8.71 -13.75 11.21
N GLN A 65 8.40 -13.51 12.50
CA GLN A 65 7.61 -14.43 13.30
C GLN A 65 6.21 -14.66 12.71
N VAL A 66 5.55 -13.61 12.20
CA VAL A 66 4.24 -13.75 11.54
C VAL A 66 4.36 -14.53 10.22
N MET A 67 5.43 -14.33 9.45
CA MET A 67 5.69 -15.11 8.23
C MET A 67 5.86 -16.60 8.51
N ASP A 68 6.61 -16.93 9.57
CA ASP A 68 6.88 -18.31 9.99
C ASP A 68 5.63 -19.05 10.47
N LEU A 69 4.63 -18.32 11.00
CA LEU A 69 3.36 -18.88 11.45
C LEU A 69 2.45 -19.33 10.28
N GLY A 70 2.78 -19.00 9.04
CA GLY A 70 2.30 -19.73 7.87
C GLY A 70 0.99 -19.23 7.24
N ASP A 71 0.60 -17.97 7.45
CA ASP A 71 -0.60 -17.38 6.82
C ASP A 71 -0.48 -17.15 5.29
N GLY A 72 0.65 -17.56 4.67
CA GLY A 72 0.89 -17.38 3.23
C GLY A 72 1.06 -15.90 2.84
N LEU A 73 1.41 -15.05 3.80
CA LEU A 73 1.76 -13.65 3.58
C LEU A 73 3.27 -13.54 3.37
N ASP A 74 3.69 -12.95 2.25
CA ASP A 74 5.07 -13.00 1.76
C ASP A 74 5.74 -11.62 1.64
N CYS A 75 5.14 -10.57 2.22
CA CYS A 75 5.79 -9.27 2.31
C CYS A 75 5.32 -8.46 3.53
N ALA A 76 6.22 -7.63 4.05
CA ALA A 76 5.98 -6.77 5.21
C ALA A 76 4.71 -5.91 5.05
N CYS A 77 4.52 -5.25 3.89
CA CYS A 77 3.32 -4.46 3.61
C CYS A 77 2.04 -5.29 3.75
N LYS A 78 2.02 -6.51 3.22
CA LYS A 78 0.83 -7.37 3.24
C LYS A 78 0.52 -7.80 4.67
N ILE A 79 1.52 -8.12 5.46
CA ILE A 79 1.37 -8.47 6.87
C ILE A 79 0.81 -7.30 7.65
N MET A 80 1.47 -6.15 7.56
CA MET A 80 1.05 -4.93 8.27
C MET A 80 -0.39 -4.53 7.90
N LEU A 81 -0.79 -4.65 6.63
CA LEU A 81 -2.15 -4.34 6.18
C LEU A 81 -3.21 -5.35 6.64
N ASN A 82 -2.86 -6.64 6.76
CA ASN A 82 -3.80 -7.68 7.23
C ASN A 82 -3.96 -7.67 8.75
N TYR A 83 -2.89 -7.35 9.47
CA TYR A 83 -2.87 -7.27 10.93
C TYR A 83 -3.28 -5.89 11.47
N GLN A 84 -3.90 -5.04 10.63
CA GLN A 84 -4.37 -3.71 11.02
C GLN A 84 -3.26 -2.83 11.63
N ARG A 85 -2.06 -2.92 11.08
CA ARG A 85 -0.87 -2.13 11.45
C ARG A 85 -0.43 -1.20 10.32
N ALA A 86 -1.19 -1.12 9.23
CA ALA A 86 -0.93 -0.21 8.14
C ALA A 86 -2.23 0.22 7.45
N ILE A 87 -2.15 1.32 6.72
CA ILE A 87 -3.20 1.81 5.84
C ILE A 87 -2.63 2.17 4.47
N ILE A 88 -3.50 2.14 3.46
CA ILE A 88 -3.26 2.77 2.17
C ILE A 88 -4.13 4.03 2.11
N PRO A 89 -3.59 5.23 2.38
CA PRO A 89 -4.37 6.45 2.28
C PRO A 89 -4.73 6.69 0.81
N VAL A 90 -6.00 7.00 0.56
CA VAL A 90 -6.53 7.22 -0.80
C VAL A 90 -7.11 8.63 -0.92
N ASN A 91 -7.17 9.17 -2.13
CA ASN A 91 -7.84 10.46 -2.44
C ASN A 91 -7.32 11.67 -1.63
N GLY A 92 -6.04 11.71 -1.29
CA GLY A 92 -5.46 12.84 -0.55
C GLY A 92 -5.92 12.91 0.92
N GLU A 93 -6.29 11.77 1.52
CA GLU A 93 -6.49 11.66 2.97
C GLU A 93 -5.30 12.29 3.71
N SER A 94 -5.58 13.31 4.52
CA SER A 94 -4.58 13.86 5.44
C SER A 94 -4.35 12.90 6.61
N LEU A 95 -3.09 12.79 7.03
CA LEU A 95 -2.66 12.05 8.22
C LEU A 95 -2.36 12.99 9.39
N ASP A 96 -2.86 14.23 9.38
CA ASP A 96 -2.65 15.18 10.49
C ASP A 96 -3.24 14.67 11.82
N LEU A 97 -4.28 13.83 11.76
CA LEU A 97 -4.91 13.16 12.92
C LEU A 97 -4.55 11.67 12.96
N TRP A 98 -3.30 11.35 12.71
CA TRP A 98 -2.86 9.96 12.57
C TRP A 98 -3.12 9.12 13.83
N GLU A 99 -3.04 9.69 15.05
CA GLU A 99 -3.28 8.91 16.26
C GLU A 99 -4.69 8.32 16.28
N GLU A 100 -5.71 9.13 15.98
CA GLU A 100 -7.11 8.70 15.92
C GLU A 100 -7.31 7.69 14.78
N ILE A 101 -6.74 7.99 13.60
CA ILE A 101 -6.85 7.12 12.43
C ILE A 101 -6.28 5.73 12.73
N PHE A 102 -5.06 5.67 13.28
CA PHE A 102 -4.42 4.39 13.56
C PHE A 102 -5.03 3.69 14.76
N GLN A 103 -5.53 4.40 15.77
CA GLN A 103 -6.30 3.77 16.84
C GLN A 103 -7.56 3.09 16.30
N ASP A 104 -8.31 3.74 15.41
CA ASP A 104 -9.48 3.14 14.78
C ASP A 104 -9.12 1.93 13.88
N VAL A 105 -7.96 1.96 13.23
CA VAL A 105 -7.46 0.83 12.44
C VAL A 105 -7.11 -0.34 13.35
N LEU A 106 -6.33 -0.09 14.41
CA LEU A 106 -5.92 -1.07 15.43
C LEU A 106 -7.13 -1.72 16.12
N ASP A 107 -8.19 -0.94 16.35
CA ASP A 107 -9.46 -1.39 16.93
C ASP A 107 -10.37 -2.12 15.91
N GLY A 108 -9.97 -2.18 14.63
CA GLY A 108 -10.74 -2.76 13.54
C GLY A 108 -12.00 -1.97 13.15
N LYS A 109 -12.14 -0.73 13.61
CA LYS A 109 -13.26 0.18 13.29
C LYS A 109 -13.08 0.85 11.92
N ARG A 110 -11.83 0.97 11.47
CA ARG A 110 -11.46 1.56 10.17
C ARG A 110 -10.81 0.53 9.25
N SER A 111 -11.06 0.68 7.95
CA SER A 111 -10.48 -0.15 6.91
C SER A 111 -9.05 0.27 6.56
N THR A 112 -8.19 -0.70 6.26
CA THR A 112 -6.83 -0.46 5.73
C THR A 112 -6.80 -0.11 4.24
N ASN A 113 -7.96 -0.06 3.58
CA ASN A 113 -8.18 0.12 2.14
C ASN A 113 -7.57 -0.97 1.22
N TYR A 114 -6.73 -1.87 1.74
CA TYR A 114 -6.10 -2.94 0.97
C TYR A 114 -7.12 -3.84 0.26
N HIS A 115 -8.07 -4.41 0.99
CA HIS A 115 -9.10 -5.28 0.42
C HIS A 115 -10.02 -4.54 -0.56
N LYS A 116 -10.27 -3.24 -0.33
CA LYS A 116 -11.08 -2.42 -1.25
C LYS A 116 -10.35 -2.19 -2.56
N LEU A 117 -9.05 -1.90 -2.51
CA LEU A 117 -8.19 -1.75 -3.70
C LEU A 117 -8.09 -3.08 -4.47
N CYS A 118 -7.99 -4.21 -3.78
CA CYS A 118 -8.03 -5.51 -4.43
C CYS A 118 -9.39 -5.81 -5.10
N LYS A 119 -10.51 -5.39 -4.49
CA LYS A 119 -11.88 -5.64 -4.98
C LYS A 119 -12.40 -4.62 -6.00
N GLN A 120 -11.92 -3.37 -6.00
CA GLN A 120 -12.27 -2.40 -7.06
C GLN A 120 -11.88 -2.93 -8.44
N ASN A 121 -10.82 -3.73 -8.51
CA ASN A 121 -10.44 -4.47 -9.72
C ASN A 121 -11.53 -5.45 -10.19
N GLU A 122 -12.41 -5.95 -9.33
CA GLU A 122 -13.52 -6.86 -9.69
C GLU A 122 -14.78 -6.11 -10.15
N ILE A 123 -15.03 -4.89 -9.65
CA ILE A 123 -16.26 -4.12 -9.95
C ILE A 123 -16.15 -3.33 -11.27
N ASP A 124 -14.97 -2.78 -11.58
CA ASP A 124 -14.71 -2.13 -12.88
C ASP A 124 -14.80 -3.10 -14.07
N MET A 125 -14.86 -4.41 -13.82
CA MET A 125 -15.08 -5.45 -14.84
C MET A 125 -16.56 -5.65 -15.23
N VAL A 126 -17.53 -5.30 -14.38
CA VAL A 126 -18.96 -5.62 -14.63
C VAL A 126 -19.70 -4.44 -15.26
N SER A 127 -19.28 -3.22 -14.98
CA SER A 127 -19.87 -2.02 -15.57
C SER A 127 -18.88 -1.45 -16.58
N GLY A 128 -19.12 -1.69 -17.87
CA GLY A 128 -18.46 -0.98 -19.00
C GLY A 128 -18.75 0.53 -19.05
N LYS A 129 -19.05 1.14 -17.90
CA LYS A 129 -19.13 2.57 -17.68
C LYS A 129 -18.13 2.90 -16.59
N SER A 130 -16.99 3.43 -17.01
CA SER A 130 -16.05 4.14 -16.15
C SER A 130 -16.82 5.26 -15.41
N PRO A 131 -17.05 5.17 -14.09
CA PRO A 131 -17.48 6.34 -13.36
C PRO A 131 -16.29 7.30 -13.38
N ASN A 132 -16.54 8.53 -13.82
CA ASN A 132 -15.55 9.60 -13.98
C ASN A 132 -14.83 9.96 -12.66
N LEU A 133 -13.93 9.12 -12.17
CA LEU A 133 -13.06 9.39 -11.05
C LEU A 133 -11.73 8.70 -11.34
N LEU A 134 -10.88 9.39 -12.10
CA LEU A 134 -9.42 9.31 -12.19
C LEU A 134 -9.00 10.14 -13.42
N LYS A 135 -9.52 11.37 -13.52
CA LYS A 135 -8.92 12.38 -14.39
C LYS A 135 -7.90 13.12 -13.54
N HIS A 136 -6.65 12.87 -13.88
CA HIS A 136 -5.43 13.51 -13.38
C HIS A 136 -4.67 12.69 -12.35
N ASN A 137 -3.43 12.40 -12.73
CA ASN A 137 -2.27 12.16 -11.88
C ASN A 137 -2.33 13.05 -10.65
N THR A 138 -2.96 12.55 -9.59
CA THR A 138 -2.72 13.09 -8.27
C THR A 138 -1.50 12.33 -7.78
N VAL A 139 -0.34 12.73 -8.30
CA VAL A 139 0.89 12.61 -7.53
C VAL A 139 0.54 13.30 -6.23
N ILE A 140 0.35 12.54 -5.14
CA ILE A 140 0.35 13.15 -3.82
C ILE A 140 1.73 13.77 -3.76
N GLN A 141 1.78 15.09 -3.87
CA GLN A 141 3.00 15.86 -3.70
C GLN A 141 3.27 15.84 -2.19
N VAL A 142 3.74 14.68 -1.73
CA VAL A 142 4.31 14.52 -0.40
C VAL A 142 5.77 14.91 -0.55
N ASP A 143 6.22 15.84 0.29
CA ASP A 143 7.60 16.33 0.35
C ASP A 143 8.65 15.23 0.64
N TYR A 144 8.22 13.97 0.79
CA TYR A 144 9.06 12.79 0.96
C TYR A 144 9.75 12.31 -0.34
N PHE A 145 9.24 12.66 -1.52
CA PHE A 145 9.87 12.24 -2.77
C PHE A 145 11.00 13.19 -3.17
N THR A 146 12.22 12.82 -2.78
CA THR A 146 13.42 13.51 -3.24
C THR A 146 13.54 13.42 -4.78
N PRO A 147 14.05 14.48 -5.46
CA PRO A 147 14.29 14.46 -6.91
C PRO A 147 15.17 13.31 -7.40
N THR A 148 15.92 12.69 -6.49
CA THR A 148 16.77 11.51 -6.70
C THR A 148 15.99 10.23 -6.95
N PHE A 149 14.77 10.06 -6.42
CA PHE A 149 13.96 8.86 -6.66
C PHE A 149 13.67 8.64 -8.16
N ARG A 150 13.56 9.71 -8.95
CA ARG A 150 13.39 9.63 -10.41
C ARG A 150 14.67 9.32 -11.19
N ARG A 151 15.86 9.53 -10.62
CA ARG A 151 17.13 9.38 -11.36
C ARG A 151 17.67 7.96 -11.38
N GLU A 152 17.31 7.13 -10.41
CA GLU A 152 17.83 5.76 -10.30
C GLU A 152 17.12 4.76 -11.23
N TRP A 153 16.10 5.22 -11.97
CA TRP A 153 15.22 4.35 -12.78
C TRP A 153 15.11 4.79 -14.26
N VAL A 154 16.09 5.58 -14.77
CA VAL A 154 16.26 5.89 -16.20
C VAL A 154 17.43 5.10 -16.78
#